data_AF-A0A929PIK7-F1
#
_entry.id   AF-A0A929PIK7-F1
#
_cell.length_a   1.000
_cell.length_b   1.000
_cell.length_c   1.000
_cell.angle_alpha   90.00
_cell.angle_beta   90.00
_cell.angle_gamma   90.00
#
_symmetry.space_group_name_H-M   'P 1'
#
loop_
_entity.id
_entity.type
_entity.pdbx_description
1 polymer ?
#
loop_
_entity_poly.entity_id
_entity_poly.type
_entity_poly.pdbx_seq_one_letter_code
_entity_poly.pdbx_strand_id
1 'polypeptide(L)'
;IAGGIAVTMPSELELENPEIGEYVSKYLKSAAPAKKRMRMVKFLQNWVAGLHGVGTYQGAGPSQNQILTLYRITDLEEKKKMAEELANMTSRKSYNSLKT
;
A
#
# COMPACT_ATOMS: atom_id res chain seq x y z
N ILE A 1 -3.44 9.65 -11.20
CA ILE A 1 -2.15 9.94 -11.87
C ILE A 1 -2.04 9.20 -13.20
N ALA A 2 -2.00 7.87 -13.22
CA ALA A 2 -1.92 7.10 -14.48
C ALA A 2 -3.23 7.13 -15.31
N GLY A 3 -4.38 7.25 -14.66
CA GLY A 3 -5.69 7.20 -15.31
C GLY A 3 -6.12 5.77 -15.67
N GLY A 4 -7.26 5.63 -16.36
CA GLY A 4 -7.86 4.33 -16.70
C GLY A 4 -6.99 3.46 -17.61
N ILE A 5 -6.07 4.05 -18.36
CA ILE A 5 -5.13 3.32 -19.23
C ILE A 5 -4.29 2.29 -18.45
N ALA A 6 -4.07 2.47 -17.14
CA ALA A 6 -3.34 1.48 -16.33
C ALA A 6 -4.01 0.09 -16.27
N VAL A 7 -5.32 0.02 -16.56
CA VAL A 7 -6.10 -1.24 -16.55
C VAL A 7 -6.75 -1.56 -17.89
N THR A 8 -6.86 -0.59 -18.81
CA THR A 8 -7.50 -0.78 -20.13
C THR A 8 -6.54 -0.64 -21.31
N MET A 9 -5.22 -0.51 -21.08
CA MET A 9 -4.25 -0.43 -22.17
C MET A 9 -4.23 -1.71 -23.01
N PRO A 10 -4.21 -1.61 -24.34
CA PRO A 10 -4.03 -2.78 -25.20
C PRO A 10 -2.61 -3.36 -25.08
N SER A 11 -2.41 -4.54 -25.65
CA SER A 11 -1.07 -5.15 -25.74
C SER A 11 -0.10 -4.23 -26.51
N GLU A 12 1.18 -4.21 -26.11
CA GLU A 12 2.22 -3.52 -26.89
C GLU A 12 2.36 -4.13 -28.29
N LEU A 13 2.02 -5.42 -28.46
CA LEU A 13 2.02 -6.12 -29.74
C LEU A 13 1.09 -5.46 -30.77
N GLU A 14 0.05 -4.74 -30.34
CA GLU A 14 -0.85 -4.06 -31.27
C GLU A 14 -0.17 -2.92 -32.03
N LEU A 15 0.98 -2.41 -31.55
CA LEU A 15 1.77 -1.43 -32.31
C LEU A 15 2.38 -2.03 -33.59
N GLU A 16 2.53 -3.36 -33.65
CA GLU A 16 3.07 -4.09 -34.80
C GLU A 16 1.96 -4.66 -35.70
N ASN A 17 0.69 -4.50 -35.30
CA ASN A 17 -0.46 -4.96 -36.06
C ASN A 17 -0.67 -4.06 -37.30
N PRO A 18 -0.65 -4.63 -38.53
CA PRO A 18 -0.78 -3.84 -39.76
C PRO A 18 -2.16 -3.17 -39.92
N GLU A 19 -3.21 -3.70 -39.29
CA GLU A 19 -4.56 -3.16 -39.39
C GLU A 19 -4.81 -2.04 -38.37
N ILE A 20 -4.36 -2.22 -37.12
CA ILE A 20 -4.71 -1.31 -36.02
C ILE A 20 -3.55 -0.51 -35.41
N GLY A 21 -2.30 -0.84 -35.74
CA GLY A 21 -1.12 -0.23 -35.11
C GLY A 21 -0.99 1.27 -35.34
N GLU A 22 -1.49 1.77 -36.48
CA GLU A 22 -1.56 3.21 -36.75
C GLU A 22 -2.54 3.91 -35.80
N TYR A 23 -3.72 3.31 -35.55
CA TYR A 23 -4.70 3.85 -34.61
C TYR A 23 -4.17 3.83 -33.18
N VAL A 24 -3.53 2.76 -32.76
CA VAL A 24 -2.90 2.66 -31.43
C VAL A 24 -1.83 3.75 -31.28
N SER A 25 -0.97 3.91 -32.29
CA SER A 25 0.07 4.95 -32.31
C SER A 25 -0.50 6.36 -32.29
N LYS A 26 -1.62 6.60 -32.98
CA LYS A 26 -2.29 7.90 -33.09
C LYS A 26 -3.03 8.29 -31.81
N TYR A 27 -3.77 7.36 -31.20
CA TYR A 27 -4.68 7.66 -30.09
C TYR A 27 -4.05 7.44 -28.71
N LEU A 28 -3.02 6.61 -28.59
CA LEU A 28 -2.30 6.43 -27.32
C LEU A 28 -1.06 7.31 -27.17
N LYS A 29 -0.71 8.15 -28.17
CA LYS A 29 0.32 9.19 -27.97
C LYS A 29 -0.19 10.32 -27.08
N SER A 30 0.73 11.04 -26.47
CA SER A 30 0.45 12.25 -25.70
C SER A 30 1.70 13.15 -25.78
N ALA A 31 2.17 13.71 -24.67
CA ALA A 31 3.48 14.38 -24.59
C ALA A 31 4.67 13.47 -24.99
N ALA A 32 4.46 12.15 -25.02
CA ALA A 32 5.41 11.15 -25.52
C ALA A 32 4.76 10.25 -26.58
N PRO A 33 5.56 9.62 -27.47
CA PRO A 33 5.08 8.61 -28.41
C PRO A 33 4.36 7.45 -27.69
N ALA A 34 3.35 6.86 -28.35
CA ALA A 34 2.51 5.80 -27.79
C ALA A 34 3.33 4.67 -27.15
N LYS A 35 4.33 4.13 -27.86
CA LYS A 35 5.21 3.06 -27.36
C LYS A 35 5.87 3.40 -26.01
N LYS A 36 6.44 4.61 -25.88
CA LYS A 36 7.07 5.05 -24.63
C LYS A 36 6.04 5.21 -23.51
N ARG A 37 4.88 5.81 -23.81
CA ARG A 37 3.79 5.95 -22.84
C ARG A 37 3.28 4.58 -22.36
N MET A 38 3.05 3.64 -23.28
CA MET A 38 2.55 2.30 -22.98
C MET A 38 3.51 1.52 -22.08
N ARG A 39 4.82 1.57 -22.35
CA ARG A 39 5.83 0.92 -21.49
C ARG A 39 5.85 1.51 -20.09
N MET A 40 5.73 2.83 -19.96
CA MET A 40 5.65 3.48 -18.64
C MET A 40 4.38 3.06 -17.88
N VAL A 41 3.24 3.01 -18.57
CA VAL A 41 1.99 2.51 -18.00
C VAL A 41 2.12 1.04 -17.58
N LYS A 42 2.77 0.20 -18.38
CA LYS A 42 3.03 -1.21 -18.03
C LYS A 42 3.91 -1.36 -16.80
N PHE A 43 4.95 -0.52 -16.69
CA PHE A 43 5.79 -0.47 -15.49
C PHE A 43 4.97 -0.12 -14.25
N LEU A 44 4.13 0.92 -14.31
CA LEU A 44 3.24 1.29 -13.21
C LEU A 44 2.26 0.15 -12.86
N GLN A 45 1.66 -0.48 -13.88
CA GLN A 45 0.77 -1.62 -13.68
C GLN A 45 1.49 -2.76 -12.94
N ASN A 46 2.73 -3.09 -13.34
CA ASN A 46 3.51 -4.14 -12.70
C ASN A 46 3.83 -3.83 -11.22
N TRP A 47 4.18 -2.59 -10.92
CA TRP A 47 4.51 -2.18 -9.55
C TRP A 47 3.31 -2.16 -8.62
N VAL A 48 2.13 -1.77 -9.10
CA VAL A 48 0.95 -1.57 -8.25
C VAL A 48 0.04 -2.80 -8.23
N ALA A 49 -0.10 -3.49 -9.35
CA ALA A 49 -1.07 -4.57 -9.54
C ALA A 49 -0.45 -5.86 -10.13
N GLY A 50 0.87 -5.89 -10.32
CA GLY A 50 1.61 -7.09 -10.75
C GLY A 50 2.13 -7.91 -9.58
N LEU A 51 3.05 -8.82 -9.89
CA LEU A 51 3.66 -9.73 -8.91
C LEU A 51 4.46 -8.99 -7.83
N HIS A 52 4.96 -7.78 -8.13
CA HIS A 52 5.66 -6.96 -7.16
C HIS A 52 4.78 -6.64 -5.93
N GLY A 53 3.51 -6.29 -6.16
CA GLY A 53 2.58 -5.94 -5.08
C GLY A 53 2.46 -7.05 -4.04
N VAL A 54 2.22 -8.29 -4.47
CA VAL A 54 2.11 -9.44 -3.54
C VAL A 54 3.37 -9.63 -2.72
N GLY A 55 4.56 -9.50 -3.35
CA GLY A 55 5.84 -9.57 -2.64
C GLY A 55 6.00 -8.48 -1.57
N THR A 56 5.47 -7.27 -1.81
CA THR A 56 5.50 -6.18 -0.82
C THR A 56 4.47 -6.34 0.29
N TYR A 57 3.29 -6.89 0.00
CA TYR A 57 2.21 -7.01 0.99
C TYR A 57 2.38 -8.21 1.91
N GLN A 58 3.01 -9.28 1.42
CA GLN A 58 3.19 -10.54 2.14
C GLN A 58 4.66 -10.83 2.46
N GLY A 59 5.59 -9.98 2.00
CA GLY A 59 7.00 -10.07 2.34
C GLY A 59 7.18 -9.98 3.85
N ALA A 60 7.82 -10.99 4.45
CA ALA A 60 7.92 -11.19 5.91
C ALA A 60 6.60 -11.56 6.62
N GLY A 61 5.58 -11.99 5.88
CA GLY A 61 4.29 -12.45 6.38
C GLY A 61 3.22 -11.35 6.44
N PRO A 62 1.98 -11.70 6.82
CA PRO A 62 0.88 -10.75 6.92
C PRO A 62 1.18 -9.67 7.96
N SER A 63 0.60 -8.48 7.79
CA SER A 63 0.74 -7.34 8.73
C SER A 63 0.41 -7.72 10.18
N GLN A 64 -0.46 -8.70 10.38
CA GLN A 64 -0.81 -9.23 11.69
C GLN A 64 0.39 -9.82 12.45
N ASN A 65 1.39 -10.36 11.75
CA ASN A 65 2.61 -10.87 12.39
C ASN A 65 3.42 -9.73 13.04
N GLN A 66 3.50 -8.59 12.36
CA GLN A 66 4.20 -7.42 12.87
C GLN A 66 3.45 -6.81 14.05
N ILE A 67 2.11 -6.73 13.98
CA ILE A 67 1.25 -6.29 15.09
C ILE A 67 1.46 -7.19 16.30
N LEU A 68 1.40 -8.51 16.14
CA LEU A 68 1.64 -9.47 17.22
C LEU A 68 3.05 -9.30 17.81
N THR A 69 4.05 -9.04 16.98
CA THR A 69 5.41 -8.79 17.43
C THR A 69 5.49 -7.53 18.29
N LEU A 70 4.84 -6.43 17.88
CA LEU A 70 4.75 -5.20 18.67
C LEU A 70 4.12 -5.45 20.04
N TYR A 71 3.00 -6.20 20.10
CA TYR A 71 2.37 -6.58 21.36
C TYR A 71 3.27 -7.43 22.26
N ARG A 72 4.14 -8.26 21.69
CA ARG A 72 5.07 -9.11 22.45
C ARG A 72 6.26 -8.34 23.02
N ILE A 73 6.79 -7.36 22.29
CA ILE A 73 7.99 -6.61 22.70
C ILE A 73 7.67 -5.34 23.50
N THR A 74 6.42 -4.89 23.50
CA THR A 74 6.00 -3.67 24.19
C THR A 74 5.35 -3.99 25.52
N ASP A 75 5.85 -3.39 26.61
CA ASP A 75 5.15 -3.41 27.90
C ASP A 75 3.99 -2.40 27.86
N LEU A 76 2.78 -2.90 27.58
CA LEU A 76 1.60 -2.06 27.52
C LEU A 76 1.13 -1.55 28.88
N GLU A 77 1.41 -2.26 29.97
CA GLU A 77 1.00 -1.82 31.31
C GLU A 77 1.86 -0.65 31.78
N GLU A 78 3.15 -0.68 31.47
CA GLU A 78 4.03 0.47 31.70
C GLU A 78 3.58 1.70 30.91
N LYS A 79 3.23 1.53 29.61
CA LYS A 79 2.71 2.65 28.79
C LYS A 79 1.37 3.17 29.29
N LYS A 80 0.49 2.32 29.79
CA LYS A 80 -0.76 2.75 30.45
C LYS A 80 -0.47 3.58 31.70
N LYS A 81 0.46 3.14 32.55
CA LYS A 81 0.87 3.89 33.75
C LYS A 81 1.39 5.28 33.41
N MET A 82 2.25 5.40 32.40
CA MET A 82 2.73 6.70 31.92
C MET A 82 1.58 7.61 31.46
N ALA A 83 0.59 7.05 30.75
CA ALA A 83 -0.58 7.82 30.31
C ALA A 83 -1.45 8.28 31.49
N GLU A 84 -1.66 7.44 32.50
CA GLU A 84 -2.39 7.80 33.73
C GLU A 84 -1.68 8.92 34.51
N GLU A 85 -0.35 8.83 34.64
CA GLU A 85 0.48 9.86 35.29
C GLU A 85 0.35 11.21 34.57
N LEU A 86 0.47 11.22 33.24
CA LEU A 86 0.30 12.44 32.44
C LEU A 86 -1.11 13.02 32.52
N ALA A 87 -2.12 12.17 32.71
CA ALA A 87 -3.52 12.58 32.86
C ALA A 87 -3.88 13.01 34.30
N ASN A 88 -2.93 13.01 35.24
CA ASN A 88 -3.16 13.22 36.68
C ASN A 88 -4.23 12.29 37.27
N MET A 89 -4.41 11.10 36.69
CA MET A 89 -5.31 10.08 37.23
C MET A 89 -4.56 9.33 38.32
N THR A 90 -4.96 9.50 39.57
CA THR A 90 -4.40 8.72 40.67
C THR A 90 -4.72 7.24 40.43
N SER A 91 -3.69 6.39 40.37
CA SER A 91 -3.83 4.93 40.26
C SER A 91 -5.00 4.43 41.11
N ARG A 92 -5.96 3.73 40.49
CA ARG A 92 -7.19 3.19 41.10
C ARG A 92 -6.98 2.31 42.34
N LYS A 93 -5.73 2.04 42.76
CA LYS A 93 -5.42 1.29 43.99
C LYS A 93 -5.96 1.95 45.27
N SER A 94 -6.21 3.27 45.30
CA SER A 94 -6.71 3.94 46.51
C SER A 94 -8.22 3.84 46.74
N TYR A 95 -9.03 3.42 45.76
CA TYR A 95 -10.49 3.37 45.94
C TYR A 95 -10.98 2.12 46.69
N ASN A 96 -10.20 1.02 46.65
CA ASN A 96 -10.54 -0.23 47.35
C ASN A 96 -10.05 -0.29 48.80
N SER A 97 -9.15 0.60 49.25
CA SER A 97 -8.72 0.69 50.66
C SER A 97 -9.61 1.59 51.52
N LEU A 98 -10.62 2.24 50.92
CA LEU A 98 -11.59 3.10 51.61
C LEU A 98 -12.94 2.40 51.85
N LYS A 99 -13.02 1.08 51.61
CA LYS A 99 -14.24 0.26 51.77
C LYS A 99 -14.12 -0.93 52.72
N THR A 100 -13.07 -0.96 53.56
CA THR A 100 -12.94 -1.86 54.73
C THR A 100 -12.82 -1.02 55.97
#